data_AF-A0A8D2DI15-F1
#
_entry.id   AF-A0A8D2DI15-F1
#
_cell.length_a   1.000
_cell.length_b   1.000
_cell.length_c   1.000
_cell.angle_alpha   90.00
_cell.angle_beta   90.00
_cell.angle_gamma   90.00
#
_symmetry.space_group_name_H-M   'P 1'
#
loop_
_entity.id
_entity.type
_entity.pdbx_description
1 polymer ?
#
loop_
_entity_poly.entity_id
_entity_poly.type
_entity_poly.pdbx_seq_one_letter_code
_entity_poly.pdbx_strand_id
1 'polypeptide(L)'
;MAFLPSWVCVLVGSFSFSLAGDLNFSHLYPPLWKESPGQFSDYTVENGIYIIDPWVFPERLGMYKILLNQTATYFEKFASENEQNLLWGLPVQHGWQYSSGRLADPSRRTDCGYESNHLCISVDSWWADLNYFLCVLPFLAAVDSGILGISSDQVRLLPPPMDQKRFCYDVSGCLLSFPKAMNKWSDFYKYVLSPSSTFDDLLKYLWDAHIFTLTNTLNTFEDRYVYYSEQEVKFEKDWSVAVEYIGVARIPTTLIRVHESQKGLPPRILNKTDEDPEISDFTALQNTVLMGLNVLSSVHKLTGKNFKRILHKNQDNVEQSLVS
;
A
#
# COMPACT_ATOMS: atom_id res chain seq x y z
N MET A 1 -15.14 0.95 -32.87
CA MET A 1 -15.22 -0.30 -32.09
C MET A 1 -13.80 -0.81 -31.89
N ALA A 2 -13.12 -0.32 -30.86
CA ALA A 2 -11.74 -0.71 -30.55
C ALA A 2 -11.81 -1.82 -29.50
N PHE A 3 -11.29 -2.99 -29.84
CA PHE A 3 -11.05 -4.07 -28.91
C PHE A 3 -10.06 -3.57 -27.84
N LEU A 4 -10.57 -3.25 -26.65
CA LEU A 4 -9.73 -3.22 -25.45
C LEU A 4 -9.10 -4.62 -25.34
N PRO A 5 -7.77 -4.75 -25.29
CA PRO A 5 -7.17 -6.07 -25.26
C PRO A 5 -7.64 -6.80 -24.00
N SER A 6 -7.79 -8.12 -24.13
CA SER A 6 -8.30 -9.06 -23.13
C SER A 6 -7.58 -9.06 -21.76
N TRP A 7 -6.42 -8.42 -21.63
CA TRP A 7 -5.59 -8.38 -20.40
C TRP A 7 -6.14 -7.49 -19.27
N VAL A 8 -6.85 -6.40 -19.56
CA VAL A 8 -7.56 -5.65 -18.51
C VAL A 8 -8.61 -6.56 -17.90
N CYS A 9 -9.24 -7.44 -18.68
CA CYS A 9 -10.15 -8.47 -18.18
C CYS A 9 -9.48 -9.64 -17.46
N VAL A 10 -8.15 -9.81 -17.49
CA VAL A 10 -7.48 -10.80 -16.62
C VAL A 10 -7.18 -10.18 -15.26
N LEU A 11 -6.91 -8.87 -15.20
CA LEU A 11 -6.82 -8.12 -13.94
C LEU A 11 -8.20 -7.69 -13.41
N VAL A 12 -9.24 -7.60 -14.24
CA VAL A 12 -10.62 -7.18 -13.87
C VAL A 12 -11.61 -8.36 -13.83
N GLY A 13 -11.36 -9.44 -14.58
CA GLY A 13 -12.28 -10.58 -14.71
C GLY A 13 -12.08 -11.69 -13.68
N SER A 14 -11.15 -11.53 -12.74
CA SER A 14 -11.10 -12.36 -11.52
C SER A 14 -12.14 -11.94 -10.46
N PHE A 15 -12.93 -10.88 -10.71
CA PHE A 15 -13.76 -10.19 -9.71
C PHE A 15 -15.27 -10.37 -9.88
N SER A 16 -15.77 -11.61 -9.92
CA SER A 16 -17.21 -11.85 -9.81
C SER A 16 -17.50 -13.19 -9.14
N PHE A 17 -17.35 -13.24 -7.82
CA PHE A 17 -18.02 -14.25 -7.00
C PHE A 17 -18.78 -13.54 -5.89
N SER A 18 -20.11 -13.62 -5.94
CA SER A 18 -20.96 -13.41 -4.77
C SER A 18 -20.88 -14.66 -3.91
N LEU A 19 -20.35 -14.55 -2.71
CA LEU A 19 -20.48 -15.57 -1.68
C LEU A 19 -21.48 -15.06 -0.64
N ALA A 20 -22.73 -15.52 -0.77
CA ALA A 20 -23.70 -15.52 0.31
C ALA A 20 -23.48 -16.80 1.13
N GLY A 21 -22.94 -16.63 2.33
CA GLY A 21 -22.77 -17.66 3.35
C GLY A 21 -22.15 -16.99 4.56
N ASP A 22 -22.53 -17.36 5.78
CA ASP A 22 -22.12 -16.68 7.02
C ASP A 22 -20.60 -16.42 7.06
N LEU A 23 -20.21 -15.18 6.80
CA LEU A 23 -18.83 -14.79 6.55
C LEU A 23 -18.12 -14.61 7.89
N ASN A 24 -17.30 -15.59 8.27
CA ASN A 24 -16.22 -15.29 9.19
C ASN A 24 -15.19 -14.44 8.44
N PHE A 25 -15.38 -13.12 8.41
CA PHE A 25 -14.52 -12.14 7.74
C PHE A 25 -13.09 -12.08 8.28
N SER A 26 -12.76 -12.84 9.34
CA SER A 26 -11.42 -12.83 9.93
C SER A 26 -10.31 -13.18 8.94
N HIS A 27 -10.62 -13.98 7.92
CA HIS A 27 -9.65 -14.36 6.89
C HIS A 27 -9.31 -13.23 5.91
N LEU A 28 -10.15 -12.19 5.84
CA LEU A 28 -9.90 -11.03 4.96
C LEU A 28 -8.86 -10.08 5.55
N TYR A 29 -8.74 -10.04 6.86
CA TYR A 29 -7.84 -9.13 7.55
C TYR A 29 -6.37 -9.58 7.44
N PRO A 30 -5.42 -8.62 7.52
CA PRO A 30 -4.00 -8.93 7.59
C PRO A 30 -3.65 -9.86 8.76
N PRO A 31 -2.53 -10.59 8.68
CA PRO A 31 -1.98 -11.32 9.83
C PRO A 31 -1.86 -10.41 11.05
N LEU A 32 -2.12 -10.97 12.24
CA LEU A 32 -2.04 -10.27 13.54
C LEU A 32 -2.98 -9.06 13.71
N TRP A 33 -4.02 -8.94 12.87
CA TRP A 33 -4.96 -7.82 12.93
C TRP A 33 -5.63 -7.63 14.30
N LYS A 34 -5.97 -8.73 14.99
CA LYS A 34 -6.66 -8.65 16.29
C LYS A 34 -5.70 -8.21 17.39
N GLU A 35 -4.46 -8.69 17.31
CA GLU A 35 -3.37 -8.47 18.24
C GLU A 35 -2.76 -7.07 18.10
N SER A 36 -2.85 -6.46 16.92
CA SER A 36 -2.37 -5.10 16.67
C SER A 36 -3.19 -4.02 17.39
N PRO A 37 -2.53 -2.93 17.85
CA PRO A 37 -3.18 -1.74 18.40
C PRO A 37 -4.35 -1.25 17.55
N GLY A 38 -5.50 -1.00 18.17
CA GLY A 38 -6.70 -0.48 17.50
C GLY A 38 -6.97 1.00 17.77
N GLN A 39 -6.29 1.58 18.75
CA GLN A 39 -6.45 2.95 19.24
C GLN A 39 -5.14 3.43 19.89
N PHE A 40 -4.96 4.75 20.03
CA PHE A 40 -3.71 5.33 20.53
C PHE A 40 -3.31 4.86 21.93
N SER A 41 -4.28 4.67 22.83
CA SER A 41 -4.05 4.20 24.19
C SER A 41 -3.53 2.77 24.29
N ASP A 42 -3.51 2.01 23.19
CA ASP A 42 -2.91 0.69 23.14
C ASP A 42 -1.37 0.77 22.96
N TYR A 43 -0.83 1.96 22.63
CA TYR A 43 0.61 2.21 22.53
C TYR A 43 1.21 2.73 23.84
N THR A 44 2.53 2.64 23.95
CA THR A 44 3.29 3.22 25.05
C THR A 44 3.17 4.75 25.03
N VAL A 45 3.01 5.36 26.22
CA VAL A 45 2.94 6.81 26.40
C VAL A 45 4.13 7.29 27.23
N GLU A 46 4.88 8.25 26.69
CA GLU A 46 5.98 8.92 27.38
C GLU A 46 5.72 10.42 27.43
N ASN A 47 5.63 11.01 28.63
CA ASN A 47 5.37 12.45 28.82
C ASN A 47 4.13 12.97 28.05
N GLY A 48 3.09 12.14 27.92
CA GLY A 48 1.87 12.50 27.18
C GLY A 48 1.95 12.34 25.66
N ILE A 49 3.04 11.76 25.14
CA ILE A 49 3.26 11.49 23.72
C ILE A 49 3.13 9.99 23.48
N TYR A 50 2.29 9.59 22.53
CA TYR A 50 2.20 8.21 22.05
C TYR A 50 3.45 7.86 21.24
N ILE A 51 4.14 6.79 21.65
CA ILE A 51 5.34 6.28 21.01
C ILE A 51 4.97 5.06 20.19
N ILE A 52 5.28 5.11 18.89
CA ILE A 52 5.01 4.02 17.95
C ILE A 52 6.33 3.61 17.30
N ASP A 53 6.66 2.33 17.30
CA ASP A 53 7.77 1.77 16.54
C ASP A 53 7.27 1.20 15.20
N PRO A 54 7.37 1.95 14.09
CA PRO A 54 6.96 1.45 12.79
C PRO A 54 7.88 0.31 12.30
N TRP A 55 8.96 -0.04 12.98
CA TRP A 55 9.81 -1.18 12.62
C TRP A 55 9.41 -2.47 13.34
N VAL A 56 8.30 -2.43 14.09
CA VAL A 56 7.63 -3.58 14.68
C VAL A 56 6.29 -3.81 13.95
N PHE A 57 6.09 -5.01 13.40
CA PHE A 57 4.96 -5.30 12.51
C PHE A 57 3.58 -5.00 13.12
N PRO A 58 3.23 -5.46 14.34
CA PRO A 58 1.95 -5.15 14.93
C PRO A 58 1.74 -3.65 15.17
N GLU A 59 2.80 -2.91 15.50
CA GLU A 59 2.75 -1.46 15.72
C GLU A 59 2.54 -0.70 14.41
N ARG A 60 3.26 -1.04 13.33
CA ARG A 60 2.98 -0.46 12.00
C ARG A 60 1.57 -0.79 11.52
N LEU A 61 1.12 -2.03 11.70
CA LEU A 61 -0.24 -2.44 11.35
C LEU A 61 -1.30 -1.68 12.17
N GLY A 62 -1.01 -1.39 13.43
CA GLY A 62 -1.90 -0.61 14.29
C GLY A 62 -2.09 0.83 13.82
N MET A 63 -1.08 1.44 13.18
CA MET A 63 -1.24 2.76 12.55
C MET A 63 -2.34 2.74 11.47
N TYR A 64 -2.35 1.73 10.61
CA TYR A 64 -3.40 1.54 9.60
C TYR A 64 -4.76 1.25 10.24
N LYS A 65 -4.80 0.44 11.29
CA LYS A 65 -6.04 0.11 12.00
C LYS A 65 -6.68 1.33 12.64
N ILE A 66 -5.87 2.20 13.25
CA ILE A 66 -6.34 3.50 13.76
C ILE A 66 -6.89 4.37 12.63
N LEU A 67 -6.16 4.48 11.50
CA LEU A 67 -6.65 5.25 10.35
C LEU A 67 -8.02 4.75 9.88
N LEU A 68 -8.17 3.44 9.72
CA LEU A 68 -9.43 2.82 9.31
C LEU A 68 -10.55 3.07 10.32
N ASN A 69 -10.28 2.91 11.61
CA ASN A 69 -11.26 3.14 12.67
C ASN A 69 -11.73 4.60 12.72
N GLN A 70 -10.78 5.56 12.70
CA GLN A 70 -11.09 6.98 12.79
C GLN A 70 -11.73 7.54 11.52
N THR A 71 -11.45 6.94 10.37
CA THR A 71 -12.09 7.34 9.11
C THR A 71 -13.43 6.65 8.85
N ALA A 72 -13.81 5.63 9.63
CA ALA A 72 -14.96 4.78 9.34
C ALA A 72 -16.26 5.57 9.15
N THR A 73 -16.54 6.54 10.03
CA THR A 73 -17.76 7.34 9.98
C THR A 73 -17.93 8.12 8.66
N TYR A 74 -16.83 8.51 8.02
CA TYR A 74 -16.87 9.24 6.74
C TYR A 74 -17.16 8.32 5.55
N PHE A 75 -16.95 7.02 5.70
CA PHE A 75 -17.22 5.99 4.68
C PHE A 75 -18.55 5.26 4.88
N GLU A 76 -19.27 5.48 5.99
CA GLU A 76 -20.60 4.91 6.25
C GLU A 76 -21.62 5.25 5.16
N LYS A 77 -21.44 6.39 4.49
CA LYS A 77 -22.29 6.81 3.36
C LYS A 77 -22.16 5.91 2.12
N PHE A 78 -21.15 5.05 2.05
CA PHE A 78 -20.92 4.13 0.93
C PHE A 78 -21.27 2.67 1.26
N ALA A 79 -21.01 2.23 2.50
CA ALA A 79 -21.46 0.94 3.03
C ALA A 79 -21.34 0.88 4.55
N SER A 80 -22.04 -0.07 5.17
CA SER A 80 -21.84 -0.46 6.56
C SER A 80 -20.51 -1.18 6.78
N GLU A 81 -20.10 -1.30 8.05
CA GLU A 81 -18.97 -2.14 8.48
C GLU A 81 -17.58 -1.74 7.95
N ASN A 82 -17.45 -0.52 7.43
CA ASN A 82 -16.18 0.07 6.99
C ASN A 82 -15.50 -0.68 5.83
N GLU A 83 -16.16 -1.63 5.16
CA GLU A 83 -15.55 -2.47 4.11
C GLU A 83 -15.17 -1.67 2.85
N GLN A 84 -15.94 -0.60 2.56
CA GLN A 84 -15.71 0.30 1.42
C GLN A 84 -14.67 1.39 1.72
N ASN A 85 -14.02 1.36 2.88
CA ASN A 85 -12.96 2.31 3.18
C ASN A 85 -11.78 2.11 2.22
N LEU A 86 -11.44 3.16 1.50
CA LEU A 86 -10.41 3.10 0.48
C LEU A 86 -8.99 2.92 1.07
N LEU A 87 -8.82 3.14 2.38
CA LEU A 87 -7.54 2.94 3.06
C LEU A 87 -7.19 1.46 3.28
N TRP A 88 -8.11 0.50 3.05
CA TRP A 88 -7.84 -0.94 3.22
C TRP A 88 -6.69 -1.47 2.37
N GLY A 89 -6.42 -0.84 1.23
CA GLY A 89 -5.28 -1.19 0.38
C GLY A 89 -3.93 -1.20 1.12
N LEU A 90 -3.74 -0.27 2.07
CA LEU A 90 -2.47 -0.12 2.77
C LEU A 90 -2.18 -1.28 3.75
N PRO A 91 -3.04 -1.59 4.75
CA PRO A 91 -2.80 -2.69 5.68
C PRO A 91 -2.86 -4.07 5.02
N VAL A 92 -3.74 -4.25 4.02
CA VAL A 92 -3.83 -5.53 3.32
C VAL A 92 -2.52 -5.78 2.54
N GLN A 93 -1.98 -4.77 1.85
CA GLN A 93 -0.66 -4.87 1.20
C GLN A 93 0.47 -5.14 2.20
N HIS A 94 0.45 -4.47 3.35
CA HIS A 94 1.42 -4.71 4.42
C HIS A 94 1.37 -6.17 4.94
N GLY A 95 0.16 -6.73 5.10
CA GLY A 95 -0.04 -8.12 5.48
C GLY A 95 0.55 -9.13 4.49
N TRP A 96 0.39 -8.90 3.18
CA TRP A 96 1.04 -9.73 2.16
C TRP A 96 2.57 -9.62 2.21
N GLN A 97 3.12 -8.43 2.45
CA GLN A 97 4.58 -8.26 2.59
C GLN A 97 5.12 -9.04 3.79
N TYR A 98 4.39 -9.05 4.90
CA TYR A 98 4.72 -9.85 6.07
C TYR A 98 4.68 -11.35 5.77
N SER A 99 3.53 -11.86 5.30
CA SER A 99 3.33 -13.29 5.05
C SER A 99 4.29 -13.86 4.00
N SER A 100 4.75 -13.05 3.06
CA SER A 100 5.67 -13.49 2.00
C SER A 100 7.15 -13.34 2.36
N GLY A 101 7.46 -12.87 3.57
CA GLY A 101 8.83 -12.66 4.05
C GLY A 101 9.51 -11.39 3.53
N ARG A 102 8.79 -10.53 2.82
CA ARG A 102 9.35 -9.31 2.20
C ARG A 102 9.71 -8.23 3.21
N LEU A 103 9.20 -8.29 4.44
CA LEU A 103 9.60 -7.37 5.52
C LEU A 103 10.85 -7.82 6.28
N ALA A 104 11.31 -9.06 6.09
CA ALA A 104 12.48 -9.60 6.77
C ALA A 104 13.80 -9.03 6.22
N ASP A 105 14.90 -9.24 6.94
CA ASP A 105 16.24 -8.83 6.48
C ASP A 105 16.70 -9.66 5.27
N PRO A 106 16.74 -9.07 4.06
CA PRO A 106 17.13 -9.80 2.85
C PRO A 106 18.62 -10.15 2.83
N SER A 107 19.45 -9.39 3.57
CA SER A 107 20.90 -9.58 3.62
C SER A 107 21.33 -10.79 4.45
N ARG A 108 20.42 -11.35 5.27
CA ARG A 108 20.66 -12.45 6.21
C ARG A 108 21.73 -12.13 7.27
N ARG A 109 22.04 -10.85 7.49
CA ARG A 109 23.03 -10.42 8.50
C ARG A 109 22.44 -10.38 9.90
N THR A 110 21.13 -10.21 10.00
CA THR A 110 20.35 -10.22 11.23
C THR A 110 19.25 -11.27 11.15
N ASP A 111 18.62 -11.57 12.29
CA ASP A 111 17.47 -12.45 12.39
C ASP A 111 16.11 -11.71 12.27
N CYS A 112 16.14 -10.41 11.95
CA CYS A 112 14.94 -9.57 11.83
C CYS A 112 13.95 -10.13 10.78
N GLY A 113 12.72 -10.41 11.21
CA GLY A 113 11.65 -10.98 10.37
C GLY A 113 11.75 -12.49 10.15
N TYR A 114 12.73 -13.17 10.77
CA TYR A 114 12.83 -14.63 10.81
C TYR A 114 12.28 -15.20 12.12
N GLU A 115 12.19 -16.52 12.25
CA GLU A 115 11.46 -17.19 13.35
C GLU A 115 11.78 -16.66 14.76
N SER A 116 13.06 -16.38 15.07
CA SER A 116 13.48 -15.86 16.38
C SER A 116 13.06 -14.41 16.65
N ASN A 117 12.77 -13.63 15.60
CA ASN A 117 12.43 -12.22 15.67
C ASN A 117 11.42 -11.83 14.57
N HIS A 118 10.35 -12.60 14.46
CA HIS A 118 9.46 -12.57 13.29
C HIS A 118 8.62 -11.28 13.17
N LEU A 119 8.51 -10.50 14.26
CA LEU A 119 7.79 -9.23 14.26
C LEU A 119 8.65 -8.04 13.82
N CYS A 120 9.97 -8.20 13.75
CA CYS A 120 10.87 -7.15 13.31
C CYS A 120 10.73 -6.90 11.80
N ILE A 121 10.69 -5.62 11.42
CA ILE A 121 10.73 -5.16 10.03
C ILE A 121 12.13 -4.62 9.74
N SER A 122 12.79 -5.15 8.72
CA SER A 122 14.16 -4.77 8.39
C SER A 122 14.23 -3.46 7.60
N VAL A 123 15.14 -2.57 8.02
CA VAL A 123 15.52 -1.36 7.27
C VAL A 123 16.37 -1.66 6.04
N ASP A 124 16.86 -2.90 5.88
CA ASP A 124 17.52 -3.35 4.65
C ASP A 124 16.54 -3.90 3.61
N SER A 125 15.24 -4.01 3.95
CA SER A 125 14.21 -4.44 3.00
C SER A 125 13.69 -3.27 2.16
N TRP A 126 13.81 -3.41 0.83
CA TRP A 126 13.24 -2.44 -0.12
C TRP A 126 11.72 -2.31 0.05
N TRP A 127 11.03 -3.43 0.27
CA TRP A 127 9.59 -3.47 0.49
C TRP A 127 9.19 -2.75 1.78
N ALA A 128 9.96 -2.95 2.86
CA ALA A 128 9.72 -2.30 4.14
C ALA A 128 9.93 -0.79 4.07
N ASP A 129 10.99 -0.35 3.37
CA ASP A 129 11.35 1.06 3.21
C ASP A 129 10.30 1.83 2.42
N LEU A 130 9.79 1.29 1.31
CA LEU A 130 8.72 1.96 0.55
C LEU A 130 7.36 1.90 1.26
N ASN A 131 7.05 0.77 1.90
CA ASN A 131 5.84 0.66 2.69
C ASN A 131 5.85 1.64 3.88
N TYR A 132 7.02 1.95 4.46
CA TYR A 132 7.16 2.96 5.51
C TYR A 132 6.53 4.28 5.07
N PHE A 133 6.86 4.80 3.87
CA PHE A 133 6.29 6.06 3.40
C PHE A 133 4.79 5.97 3.11
N LEU A 134 4.31 4.82 2.63
CA LEU A 134 2.89 4.55 2.44
C LEU A 134 2.14 4.24 3.75
N CYS A 135 2.84 4.18 4.89
CA CYS A 135 2.27 4.10 6.24
C CYS A 135 2.32 5.46 6.93
N VAL A 136 3.52 6.00 7.04
CA VAL A 136 3.86 7.14 7.89
C VAL A 136 3.32 8.44 7.35
N LEU A 137 3.43 8.69 6.04
CA LEU A 137 2.93 9.92 5.44
C LEU A 137 1.40 10.04 5.51
N PRO A 138 0.60 9.02 5.11
CA PRO A 138 -0.85 9.10 5.32
C PRO A 138 -1.22 9.23 6.80
N PHE A 139 -0.59 8.45 7.69
CA PHE A 139 -0.88 8.51 9.12
C PHE A 139 -0.63 9.89 9.72
N LEU A 140 0.56 10.47 9.51
CA LEU A 140 0.90 11.78 10.06
C LEU A 140 0.15 12.93 9.38
N ALA A 141 -0.20 12.80 8.10
CA ALA A 141 -1.11 13.75 7.46
C ALA A 141 -2.54 13.68 8.04
N ALA A 142 -2.98 12.49 8.46
CA ALA A 142 -4.25 12.34 9.17
C ALA A 142 -4.19 12.99 10.56
N VAL A 143 -3.10 12.80 11.30
CA VAL A 143 -2.84 13.50 12.58
C VAL A 143 -2.95 15.01 12.36
N ASP A 144 -2.20 15.55 11.40
CA ASP A 144 -2.16 16.98 11.10
C ASP A 144 -3.52 17.54 10.64
N SER A 145 -4.33 16.72 9.97
CA SER A 145 -5.69 17.10 9.58
C SER A 145 -6.69 17.15 10.75
N GLY A 146 -6.31 16.63 11.92
CA GLY A 146 -7.15 16.50 13.10
C GLY A 146 -8.14 15.32 13.07
N ILE A 147 -8.19 14.55 11.97
CA ILE A 147 -9.12 13.42 11.83
C ILE A 147 -8.87 12.30 12.86
N LEU A 148 -7.65 12.21 13.39
CA LEU A 148 -7.29 11.23 14.42
C LEU A 148 -7.57 11.69 15.86
N GLY A 149 -8.07 12.92 16.04
CA GLY A 149 -8.50 13.42 17.36
C GLY A 149 -7.37 13.67 18.36
N ILE A 150 -6.11 13.71 17.91
CA ILE A 150 -4.94 14.06 18.72
C ILE A 150 -4.21 15.26 18.11
N SER A 151 -3.45 15.98 18.92
CA SER A 151 -2.57 17.05 18.44
C SER A 151 -1.30 16.50 17.78
N SER A 152 -0.72 17.24 16.83
CA SER A 152 0.46 16.86 16.06
C SER A 152 1.72 16.58 16.89
N ASP A 153 1.78 17.12 18.11
CA ASP A 153 2.86 16.91 19.08
C ASP A 153 2.64 15.72 20.03
N GLN A 154 1.46 15.08 19.98
CA GLN A 154 1.09 13.97 20.86
C GLN A 154 1.46 12.60 20.29
N VAL A 155 2.15 12.53 19.16
CA VAL A 155 2.63 11.27 18.59
C VAL A 155 4.02 11.41 18.01
N ARG A 156 4.87 10.41 18.24
CA ARG A 156 6.22 10.34 17.71
C ARG A 156 6.55 8.91 17.31
N LEU A 157 7.16 8.76 16.14
CA LEU A 157 7.63 7.47 15.64
C LEU A 157 9.08 7.22 16.06
N LEU A 158 9.42 5.96 16.34
CA LEU A 158 10.80 5.57 16.61
C LEU A 158 11.59 5.39 15.30
N PRO A 159 12.88 5.79 15.27
CA PRO A 159 13.73 5.59 14.12
C PRO A 159 14.19 4.13 14.00
N PRO A 160 14.55 3.67 12.79
CA PRO A 160 15.20 2.38 12.63
C PRO A 160 16.56 2.35 13.32
N PRO A 161 17.13 1.16 13.58
CA PRO A 161 18.47 1.04 14.17
C PRO A 161 19.58 1.67 13.31
N MET A 162 19.41 1.70 11.99
CA MET A 162 20.35 2.27 11.01
C MET A 162 19.62 3.17 10.02
N ASP A 163 20.35 3.96 9.23
CA ASP A 163 19.79 4.78 8.15
C ASP A 163 18.74 5.82 8.57
N GLN A 164 18.78 6.23 9.84
CA GLN A 164 17.78 7.13 10.46
C GLN A 164 17.54 8.44 9.71
N LYS A 165 18.54 8.96 8.98
CA LYS A 165 18.41 10.23 8.24
C LYS A 165 17.58 10.10 6.95
N ARG A 166 17.24 8.88 6.51
CA ARG A 166 16.44 8.64 5.30
C ARG A 166 14.94 8.77 5.53
N PHE A 167 14.49 8.81 6.79
CA PHE A 167 13.08 8.81 7.17
C PHE A 167 12.72 10.04 8.01
N CYS A 168 11.42 10.25 8.19
CA CYS A 168 10.85 11.29 9.05
C CYS A 168 9.92 10.63 10.09
N TYR A 169 9.78 11.24 11.28
CA TYR A 169 9.25 10.54 12.47
C TYR A 169 8.12 11.28 13.20
N ASP A 170 7.81 12.49 12.80
CA ASP A 170 6.74 13.29 13.36
C ASP A 170 6.20 14.21 12.27
N VAL A 171 5.05 14.84 12.55
CA VAL A 171 4.35 15.71 11.59
C VAL A 171 5.28 16.80 11.05
N SER A 172 6.03 17.46 11.93
CA SER A 172 6.90 18.59 11.57
C SER A 172 8.07 18.16 10.69
N GLY A 173 8.72 17.04 11.03
CA GLY A 173 9.81 16.47 10.26
C GLY A 173 9.36 15.97 8.90
N CYS A 174 8.19 15.33 8.83
CA CYS A 174 7.65 14.85 7.55
C CYS A 174 7.17 16.00 6.64
N LEU A 175 6.59 17.06 7.19
CA LEU A 175 6.28 18.27 6.43
C LEU A 175 7.53 18.96 5.90
N LEU A 176 8.63 18.96 6.66
CA LEU A 176 9.90 19.54 6.22
C LEU A 176 10.57 18.71 5.12
N SER A 177 10.65 17.39 5.30
CA SER A 177 11.36 16.49 4.39
C SER A 177 10.54 16.12 3.14
N PHE A 178 9.22 15.97 3.27
CA PHE A 178 8.34 15.50 2.21
C PHE A 178 7.07 16.38 2.05
N PRO A 179 7.21 17.72 1.94
CA PRO A 179 6.07 18.64 1.99
C PRO A 179 5.01 18.34 0.94
N LYS A 180 5.43 17.99 -0.28
CA LYS A 180 4.49 17.70 -1.38
C LYS A 180 3.70 16.42 -1.16
N ALA A 181 4.33 15.38 -0.62
CA ALA A 181 3.65 14.11 -0.36
C ALA A 181 2.69 14.26 0.83
N MET A 182 3.11 14.92 1.91
CA MET A 182 2.23 15.29 3.02
C MET A 182 1.02 16.09 2.54
N ASN A 183 1.23 17.14 1.74
CA ASN A 183 0.12 17.96 1.20
C ASN A 183 -0.88 17.14 0.37
N LYS A 184 -0.41 16.16 -0.41
CA LYS A 184 -1.30 15.29 -1.18
C LYS A 184 -2.18 14.41 -0.28
N TRP A 185 -1.60 13.86 0.79
CA TRP A 185 -2.37 13.13 1.80
C TRP A 185 -3.31 14.06 2.58
N SER A 186 -2.88 15.26 2.94
CA SER A 186 -3.76 16.27 3.57
C SER A 186 -4.92 16.65 2.66
N ASP A 187 -4.69 16.78 1.35
CA ASP A 187 -5.77 17.01 0.38
C ASP A 187 -6.76 15.83 0.37
N PHE A 188 -6.30 14.59 0.35
CA PHE A 188 -7.18 13.42 0.51
C PHE A 188 -8.04 13.53 1.77
N TYR A 189 -7.47 13.85 2.94
CA TYR A 189 -8.26 13.97 4.18
C TYR A 189 -9.24 15.14 4.18
N LYS A 190 -8.94 16.27 3.52
CA LYS A 190 -9.92 17.35 3.31
C LYS A 190 -11.15 16.87 2.56
N TYR A 191 -10.98 16.01 1.56
CA TYR A 191 -12.08 15.41 0.82
C TYR A 191 -12.80 14.33 1.64
N VAL A 192 -12.10 13.54 2.47
CA VAL A 192 -12.74 12.61 3.42
C VAL A 192 -13.67 13.36 4.38
N LEU A 193 -13.22 14.50 4.91
CA LEU A 193 -14.02 15.34 5.82
C LEU A 193 -15.20 16.05 5.14
N SER A 194 -15.21 16.13 3.80
CA SER A 194 -16.25 16.82 3.04
C SER A 194 -17.48 15.92 2.86
N PRO A 195 -18.68 16.34 3.33
CA PRO A 195 -19.90 15.55 3.16
C PRO A 195 -20.27 15.33 1.68
N SER A 196 -19.94 16.29 0.81
CA SER A 196 -20.28 16.26 -0.61
C SER A 196 -19.35 15.42 -1.48
N SER A 197 -18.23 14.94 -0.94
CA SER A 197 -17.28 14.15 -1.72
C SER A 197 -17.85 12.80 -2.11
N THR A 198 -17.74 12.48 -3.40
CA THR A 198 -18.14 11.19 -3.95
C THR A 198 -17.07 10.13 -3.70
N PHE A 199 -17.42 8.86 -3.90
CA PHE A 199 -16.44 7.76 -3.82
C PHE A 199 -15.30 7.96 -4.83
N ASP A 200 -15.63 8.42 -6.04
CA ASP A 200 -14.67 8.66 -7.11
C ASP A 200 -13.74 9.85 -6.81
N ASP A 201 -14.25 10.90 -6.16
CA ASP A 201 -13.40 12.00 -5.67
C ASP A 201 -12.36 11.47 -4.68
N LEU A 202 -12.80 10.72 -3.67
CA LEU A 202 -11.90 10.15 -2.66
C LEU A 202 -10.87 9.21 -3.29
N LEU A 203 -11.29 8.39 -4.25
CA LEU A 203 -10.43 7.46 -4.95
C LEU A 203 -9.37 8.17 -5.80
N LYS A 204 -9.73 9.27 -6.45
CA LYS A 204 -8.80 10.13 -7.17
C LYS A 204 -7.72 10.68 -6.25
N TYR A 205 -8.12 11.31 -5.14
CA TYR A 205 -7.15 11.92 -4.21
C TYR A 205 -6.28 10.89 -3.49
N LEU A 206 -6.84 9.71 -3.18
CA LEU A 206 -6.07 8.60 -2.63
C LEU A 206 -4.97 8.17 -3.61
N TRP A 207 -5.33 7.89 -4.87
CA TRP A 207 -4.36 7.44 -5.86
C TRP A 207 -3.35 8.51 -6.23
N ASP A 208 -3.76 9.78 -6.28
CA ASP A 208 -2.83 10.90 -6.47
C ASP A 208 -1.78 10.93 -5.35
N ALA A 209 -2.18 10.81 -4.08
CA ALA A 209 -1.26 10.80 -2.95
C ALA A 209 -0.38 9.55 -2.91
N HIS A 210 -0.95 8.38 -3.17
CA HIS A 210 -0.25 7.10 -3.20
C HIS A 210 0.81 7.07 -4.31
N ILE A 211 0.44 7.38 -5.55
CA ILE A 211 1.38 7.37 -6.70
C ILE A 211 2.43 8.46 -6.53
N PHE A 212 2.06 9.64 -6.04
CA PHE A 212 3.03 10.68 -5.75
C PHE A 212 4.07 10.23 -4.71
N THR A 213 3.61 9.61 -3.61
CA THR A 213 4.49 9.08 -2.57
C THR A 213 5.46 8.06 -3.15
N LEU A 214 4.95 7.06 -3.87
CA LEU A 214 5.77 5.99 -4.44
C LEU A 214 6.79 6.55 -5.44
N THR A 215 6.35 7.34 -6.42
CA THR A 215 7.24 7.87 -7.47
C THR A 215 8.36 8.78 -6.95
N ASN A 216 8.17 9.43 -5.80
CA ASN A 216 9.18 10.29 -5.19
C ASN A 216 10.08 9.58 -4.17
N THR A 217 9.79 8.32 -3.82
CA THR A 217 10.56 7.53 -2.83
C THR A 217 11.25 6.31 -3.45
N LEU A 218 10.74 5.80 -4.58
CA LEU A 218 11.28 4.62 -5.28
C LEU A 218 12.80 4.64 -5.45
N ASN A 219 13.32 5.73 -6.02
CA ASN A 219 14.74 5.84 -6.36
C ASN A 219 15.63 6.02 -5.14
N THR A 220 15.05 6.39 -3.98
CA THR A 220 15.82 6.59 -2.76
C THR A 220 16.42 5.30 -2.26
N PHE A 221 15.82 4.14 -2.54
CA PHE A 221 16.19 2.83 -1.97
C PHE A 221 16.71 1.82 -2.99
N GLU A 222 17.17 2.26 -4.18
CA GLU A 222 17.72 1.34 -5.18
C GLU A 222 18.98 0.60 -4.70
N ASP A 223 19.69 1.16 -3.72
CA ASP A 223 20.82 0.50 -3.05
C ASP A 223 20.43 -0.82 -2.38
N ARG A 224 19.17 -0.98 -1.97
CA ARG A 224 18.66 -2.23 -1.36
C ARG A 224 18.59 -3.39 -2.33
N TYR A 225 18.51 -3.14 -3.65
CA TYR A 225 18.45 -4.20 -4.66
C TYR A 225 19.66 -5.15 -4.60
N VAL A 226 20.79 -4.72 -4.01
CA VAL A 226 21.98 -5.56 -3.83
C VAL A 226 21.72 -6.79 -2.96
N TYR A 227 20.67 -6.77 -2.14
CA TYR A 227 20.33 -7.88 -1.23
C TYR A 227 19.35 -8.90 -1.83
N TYR A 228 18.87 -8.66 -3.06
CA TYR A 228 17.84 -9.48 -3.69
C TYR A 228 18.37 -10.19 -4.94
N SER A 229 17.67 -11.28 -5.32
CA SER A 229 17.91 -11.95 -6.61
C SER A 229 17.49 -11.04 -7.77
N GLU A 230 18.03 -11.25 -8.97
CA GLU A 230 17.61 -10.50 -10.15
C GLU A 230 16.10 -10.65 -10.43
N GLN A 231 15.55 -11.84 -10.13
CA GLN A 231 14.14 -12.17 -10.26
C GLN A 231 13.26 -11.34 -9.32
N GLU A 232 13.65 -11.21 -8.04
CA GLU A 232 12.89 -10.38 -7.10
C GLU A 232 13.04 -8.89 -7.43
N VAL A 233 14.25 -8.41 -7.76
CA VAL A 233 14.46 -7.01 -8.19
C VAL A 233 13.62 -6.67 -9.42
N LYS A 234 13.50 -7.62 -10.36
CA LYS A 234 12.65 -7.45 -11.54
C LYS A 234 11.17 -7.36 -11.13
N PHE A 235 10.71 -8.24 -10.24
CA PHE A 235 9.34 -8.20 -9.72
C PHE A 235 9.04 -6.90 -8.96
N GLU A 236 9.94 -6.40 -8.12
CA GLU A 236 9.81 -5.11 -7.40
C GLU A 236 9.58 -3.94 -8.36
N LYS A 237 10.36 -3.89 -9.45
CA LYS A 237 10.25 -2.88 -10.50
C LYS A 237 8.96 -3.02 -11.30
N ASP A 238 8.61 -4.24 -11.70
CA ASP A 238 7.41 -4.53 -12.47
C ASP A 238 6.14 -4.24 -11.64
N TRP A 239 6.15 -4.57 -10.34
CA TRP A 239 5.11 -4.25 -9.39
C TRP A 239 4.94 -2.74 -9.21
N SER A 240 6.03 -1.99 -9.03
CA SER A 240 6.00 -0.53 -8.93
C SER A 240 5.35 0.12 -10.14
N VAL A 241 5.71 -0.35 -11.35
CA VAL A 241 5.08 0.10 -12.60
C VAL A 241 3.61 -0.26 -12.60
N ALA A 242 3.24 -1.49 -12.25
CA ALA A 242 1.84 -1.92 -12.24
C ALA A 242 0.98 -1.09 -11.28
N VAL A 243 1.49 -0.77 -10.09
CA VAL A 243 0.79 0.12 -9.14
C VAL A 243 0.51 1.48 -9.76
N GLU A 244 1.42 2.06 -10.56
CA GLU A 244 1.13 3.30 -11.28
C GLU A 244 -0.05 3.17 -12.25
N TYR A 245 -0.20 2.03 -12.93
CA TYR A 245 -1.33 1.78 -13.84
C TYR A 245 -2.62 1.47 -13.09
N ILE A 246 -2.55 0.78 -11.95
CA ILE A 246 -3.69 0.55 -11.05
C ILE A 246 -4.22 1.91 -10.56
N GLY A 247 -3.32 2.82 -10.17
CA GLY A 247 -3.71 4.17 -9.75
C GLY A 247 -4.26 5.02 -10.87
N VAL A 248 -3.66 4.96 -12.07
CA VAL A 248 -4.20 5.61 -13.27
C VAL A 248 -5.49 4.95 -13.76
N ALA A 249 -5.79 3.72 -13.37
CA ALA A 249 -7.08 3.10 -13.62
C ALA A 249 -8.09 3.37 -12.48
N ARG A 250 -7.66 4.11 -11.44
CA ARG A 250 -8.41 4.41 -10.22
C ARG A 250 -9.13 3.18 -9.70
N ILE A 251 -8.40 2.08 -9.53
CA ILE A 251 -8.98 0.84 -9.04
C ILE A 251 -9.31 1.00 -7.55
N PRO A 252 -10.56 0.77 -7.11
CA PRO A 252 -10.93 0.80 -5.69
C PRO A 252 -10.06 -0.12 -4.83
N THR A 253 -9.64 0.38 -3.68
CA THR A 253 -8.74 -0.30 -2.72
C THR A 253 -9.49 -0.76 -1.46
N THR A 254 -10.68 -1.31 -1.65
CA THR A 254 -11.56 -1.80 -0.57
C THR A 254 -11.13 -3.17 -0.07
N LEU A 255 -11.57 -3.56 1.14
CA LEU A 255 -11.08 -4.76 1.85
C LEU A 255 -11.15 -6.02 0.98
N ILE A 256 -12.35 -6.37 0.53
CA ILE A 256 -12.60 -7.58 -0.26
C ILE A 256 -11.80 -7.54 -1.56
N ARG A 257 -11.81 -6.40 -2.26
CA ARG A 257 -11.17 -6.29 -3.58
C ARG A 257 -9.66 -6.46 -3.50
N VAL A 258 -9.02 -5.83 -2.52
CA VAL A 258 -7.57 -5.94 -2.34
C VAL A 258 -7.21 -7.34 -1.85
N HIS A 259 -7.96 -7.90 -0.91
CA HIS A 259 -7.75 -9.28 -0.45
C HIS A 259 -7.79 -10.28 -1.62
N GLU A 260 -8.80 -10.21 -2.48
CA GLU A 260 -8.90 -11.10 -3.64
C GLU A 260 -7.76 -10.89 -4.64
N SER A 261 -7.34 -9.63 -4.85
CA SER A 261 -6.23 -9.29 -5.76
C SER A 261 -4.91 -9.91 -5.30
N GLN A 262 -4.68 -10.00 -3.98
CA GLN A 262 -3.44 -10.53 -3.42
C GLN A 262 -3.24 -12.03 -3.64
N LYS A 263 -4.31 -12.79 -3.89
CA LYS A 263 -4.21 -14.22 -4.20
C LYS A 263 -3.37 -14.50 -5.45
N GLY A 264 -3.26 -13.52 -6.34
CA GLY A 264 -2.41 -13.61 -7.53
C GLY A 264 -0.97 -13.13 -7.33
N LEU A 265 -0.60 -12.59 -6.16
CA LEU A 265 0.77 -12.15 -5.91
C LEU A 265 1.68 -13.33 -5.53
N PRO A 266 3.00 -13.24 -5.83
CA PRO A 266 3.98 -14.23 -5.38
C PRO A 266 3.90 -14.46 -3.86
N PRO A 267 3.72 -15.72 -3.41
CA PRO A 267 3.51 -16.02 -2.00
C PRO A 267 4.81 -15.97 -1.18
N ARG A 268 5.97 -15.90 -1.84
CA ARG A 268 7.31 -15.79 -1.24
C ARG A 268 8.20 -14.88 -2.09
N ILE A 269 9.36 -14.51 -1.53
CA ILE A 269 10.45 -13.85 -2.28
C ILE A 269 10.88 -14.74 -3.45
N LEU A 270 11.06 -14.13 -4.63
CA LEU A 270 11.58 -14.81 -5.81
C LEU A 270 13.08 -15.07 -5.67
N ASN A 271 13.48 -16.28 -6.01
CA ASN A 271 14.86 -16.74 -5.98
C ASN A 271 15.42 -16.86 -7.42
N LYS A 272 16.72 -17.15 -7.51
CA LYS A 272 17.43 -17.23 -8.79
C LYS A 272 16.95 -18.33 -9.76
N THR A 273 16.21 -19.32 -9.27
CA THR A 273 15.66 -20.44 -10.07
C THR A 273 14.21 -20.22 -10.47
N ASP A 274 13.58 -19.15 -10.00
CA ASP A 274 12.21 -18.79 -10.37
C ASP A 274 12.22 -18.09 -11.73
N GLU A 275 12.28 -18.88 -12.81
CA GLU A 275 12.34 -18.38 -14.19
C GLU A 275 11.00 -18.59 -14.94
N ASP A 276 10.75 -17.74 -15.92
CA ASP A 276 9.62 -17.86 -16.85
C ASP A 276 9.70 -19.20 -17.64
N PRO A 277 8.55 -19.82 -18.02
CA PRO A 277 7.19 -19.30 -17.93
C PRO A 277 6.40 -19.79 -16.70
N GLU A 278 6.96 -20.69 -15.89
CA GLU A 278 6.21 -21.34 -14.81
C GLU A 278 7.10 -21.66 -13.61
N ILE A 279 6.74 -21.09 -12.46
CA ILE A 279 7.31 -21.40 -11.16
C ILE A 279 6.49 -22.53 -10.56
N SER A 280 7.11 -23.69 -10.34
CA SER A 280 6.42 -24.95 -10.05
C SER A 280 5.61 -24.97 -8.76
N ASP A 281 6.00 -24.18 -7.75
CA ASP A 281 5.30 -24.07 -6.46
C ASP A 281 4.30 -22.90 -6.42
N PHE A 282 4.09 -22.22 -7.56
CA PHE A 282 3.09 -21.16 -7.70
C PHE A 282 1.82 -21.72 -8.34
N THR A 283 0.68 -21.14 -7.98
CA THR A 283 -0.58 -21.41 -8.66
C THR A 283 -0.58 -20.84 -10.09
N ALA A 284 -1.47 -21.35 -10.94
CA ALA A 284 -1.67 -20.81 -12.29
C ALA A 284 -2.00 -19.30 -12.27
N LEU A 285 -2.77 -18.84 -11.29
CA LEU A 285 -3.10 -17.42 -11.12
C LEU A 285 -1.83 -16.59 -10.82
N GLN A 286 -0.98 -17.07 -9.91
CA GLN A 286 0.26 -16.37 -9.54
C GLN A 286 1.24 -16.27 -10.71
N ASN A 287 1.45 -17.37 -11.45
CA ASN A 287 2.27 -17.36 -12.65
C ASN A 287 1.71 -16.41 -13.72
N THR A 288 0.38 -16.42 -13.93
CA THR A 288 -0.29 -15.52 -14.89
C THR A 288 -0.12 -14.05 -14.52
N VAL A 289 -0.30 -13.71 -13.24
CA VAL A 289 -0.13 -12.33 -12.76
C VAL A 289 1.32 -11.89 -12.90
N LEU A 290 2.30 -12.71 -12.50
CA LEU A 290 3.72 -12.38 -12.64
C LEU A 290 4.11 -12.10 -14.10
N MET A 291 3.64 -12.94 -15.03
CA MET A 291 3.80 -12.73 -16.47
C MET A 291 3.14 -11.43 -16.94
N GLY A 292 1.92 -11.15 -16.48
CA GLY A 292 1.20 -9.90 -16.81
C GLY A 292 1.95 -8.64 -16.37
N LEU A 293 2.54 -8.66 -15.17
CA LEU A 293 3.36 -7.56 -14.65
C LEU A 293 4.60 -7.33 -15.52
N ASN A 294 5.28 -8.40 -15.93
CA ASN A 294 6.42 -8.35 -16.85
C ASN A 294 6.05 -7.70 -18.19
N VAL A 295 4.95 -8.15 -18.80
CA VAL A 295 4.45 -7.60 -20.07
C VAL A 295 4.13 -6.12 -19.93
N LEU A 296 3.44 -5.72 -18.85
CA LEU A 296 3.09 -4.32 -18.60
C LEU A 296 4.33 -3.44 -18.47
N SER A 297 5.32 -3.89 -17.70
CA SER A 297 6.60 -3.20 -17.52
C SER A 297 7.37 -3.07 -18.84
N SER A 298 7.36 -4.12 -19.67
CA SER A 298 7.95 -4.09 -21.01
C SER A 298 7.28 -3.07 -21.92
N VAL A 299 5.94 -3.03 -21.95
CA VAL A 299 5.16 -2.02 -22.70
C VAL A 299 5.45 -0.61 -22.17
N HIS A 300 5.55 -0.44 -20.85
CA HIS A 300 5.86 0.85 -20.24
C HIS A 300 7.23 1.38 -20.69
N LYS A 301 8.26 0.53 -20.69
CA LYS A 301 9.62 0.87 -21.15
C LYS A 301 9.62 1.23 -22.64
N LEU A 302 8.96 0.44 -23.48
CA LEU A 302 8.89 0.67 -24.93
C LEU A 302 8.15 1.96 -25.30
N THR A 303 7.13 2.33 -24.53
CA THR A 303 6.28 3.51 -24.83
C THR A 303 6.72 4.78 -24.12
N GLY A 304 7.77 4.75 -23.29
CA GLY A 304 8.31 5.94 -22.62
C GLY A 304 7.27 6.69 -21.78
N LYS A 305 6.41 5.97 -21.06
CA LYS A 305 5.26 6.51 -20.28
C LYS A 305 4.10 7.07 -21.11
N ASN A 306 4.17 7.06 -22.45
CA ASN A 306 3.09 7.59 -23.29
C ASN A 306 1.80 6.78 -23.15
N PHE A 307 1.89 5.46 -22.96
CA PHE A 307 0.70 4.62 -22.72
C PHE A 307 -0.03 5.04 -21.43
N LYS A 308 0.71 5.32 -20.35
CA LYS A 308 0.15 5.85 -19.09
C LYS A 308 -0.57 7.18 -19.30
N ARG A 309 0.02 8.10 -20.08
CA ARG A 309 -0.60 9.41 -20.40
C ARG A 309 -1.91 9.27 -21.18
N ILE A 310 -1.99 8.31 -22.10
CA ILE A 310 -3.21 8.03 -22.87
C ILE A 310 -4.31 7.52 -21.94
N LEU A 311 -4.00 6.59 -21.04
CA LEU A 311 -4.97 6.08 -20.06
C LEU A 311 -5.49 7.18 -19.14
N HIS A 312 -4.60 8.03 -18.62
CA HIS A 312 -4.98 9.15 -17.78
C HIS A 312 -5.92 10.13 -18.50
N LYS A 313 -5.59 10.52 -19.74
CA LYS A 313 -6.47 11.37 -20.56
C LYS A 313 -7.82 10.75 -20.82
N ASN A 314 -7.88 9.44 -21.07
CA ASN A 314 -9.13 8.75 -21.32
C ASN A 314 -10.01 8.69 -20.06
N GLN A 315 -9.43 8.56 -18.87
CA GLN A 315 -10.19 8.65 -17.62
C GLN A 315 -10.81 10.04 -17.43
N ASP A 316 -10.03 11.11 -17.58
CA ASP A 316 -10.53 12.47 -17.40
C ASP A 316 -11.63 12.81 -18.42
N ASN A 317 -11.54 12.28 -19.64
CA ASN A 317 -12.57 12.45 -20.68
C ASN A 317 -13.87 11.69 -20.39
N VAL A 318 -13.80 10.49 -19.78
CA VAL A 318 -14.99 9.75 -19.35
C VAL A 318 -15.73 10.53 -18.26
N GLU A 319 -15.00 11.13 -17.30
CA GLU A 319 -15.60 11.98 -16.27
C GLU A 319 -16.29 13.22 -16.86
N GLN A 320 -15.69 13.88 -17.85
CA GLN A 320 -16.31 15.05 -18.51
C GLN A 320 -17.57 14.70 -19.30
N SER A 321 -17.64 13.50 -19.90
CA SER A 321 -18.80 13.06 -20.69
C SER A 321 -20.02 12.63 -19.86
N LEU A 322 -19.84 12.36 -18.57
CA LEU A 322 -20.92 11.98 -17.64
C LEU A 322 -21.56 13.19 -16.94
N VAL A 323 -20.99 14.39 -17.11
CA VAL A 323 -21.42 15.64 -16.48
C VAL A 323 -22.07 16.61 -17.50
N SER A 324 -22.18 16.20 -18.78
CA SER A 324 -22.83 16.94 -19.88
C SER A 324 -24.15 16.33 -20.31
#